data_AF-J9WBB8-F1
#
_entry.id   AF-J9WBB8-F1
#
_cell.length_a   1.000
_cell.length_b   1.000
_cell.length_c   1.000
_cell.angle_alpha   90.00
_cell.angle_beta   90.00
_cell.angle_gamma   90.00
#
_symmetry.space_group_name_H-M   'P 1'
#
loop_
_entity.id
_entity.type
_entity.pdbx_description
1 polymer ?
#
loop_
_entity_poly.entity_id
_entity_poly.type
_entity_poly.pdbx_seq_one_letter_code
_entity_poly.pdbx_strand_id
1 'polypeptide(L)'
;MEYKVSLDRKTEAMQTFYVKETKDTAGTVTKRDIYALQRSGNDDYLSHCELNSNTGVYEQVDTMELVNFGHGQLLQYFQHNGNDYFWVGTYASQDATQPFPWSQQIGRIQYKPGTSLDYKQTTRLTGLRYARKDKPAFKHAVRVEGALSSKRDKLLILVIDDSSPHRGHFVLYDNEALNTVLDGVEGSTNPSISCNDGKVIKAALKDFVSDKVVSLSYDSSIEGVELADNDAVYFSSSAEGKNRIGISRSAWGSSSSIHKLVDNSNWTSGETEGEAIQLLGDNVLIGITQYPNGDGTGSPRNNSIYRFPKSAFN
;
A
#
# COMPACT_ATOMS: atom_id res chain seq x y z
N MET A 1 7.70 -19.53 3.35
CA MET A 1 7.27 -18.96 2.06
C MET A 1 5.87 -19.47 1.76
N GLU A 2 4.98 -18.59 1.32
CA GLU A 2 3.60 -18.91 0.96
C GLU A 2 3.43 -18.94 -0.56
N TYR A 3 3.86 -17.87 -1.26
CA TYR A 3 3.73 -17.76 -2.71
C TYR A 3 5.05 -17.33 -3.35
N LYS A 4 5.41 -17.91 -4.49
CA LYS A 4 6.40 -17.35 -5.41
C LYS A 4 5.67 -16.50 -6.45
N VAL A 5 6.20 -15.32 -6.76
CA VAL A 5 5.57 -14.39 -7.71
C VAL A 5 6.57 -14.05 -8.82
N SER A 6 6.19 -14.34 -10.07
CA SER A 6 6.99 -14.07 -11.26
C SER A 6 6.36 -12.90 -12.02
N LEU A 7 7.00 -11.73 -11.93
CA LEU A 7 6.59 -10.50 -12.62
C LEU A 7 7.51 -10.23 -13.81
N ASP A 8 7.01 -9.63 -14.88
CA ASP A 8 7.77 -9.48 -16.14
C ASP A 8 8.90 -8.45 -16.04
N ARG A 9 8.75 -7.41 -15.20
CA ARG A 9 9.82 -6.43 -14.95
C ARG A 9 10.83 -7.01 -13.99
N LYS A 10 11.69 -7.88 -14.48
CA LYS A 10 12.66 -8.63 -13.67
C LYS A 10 13.68 -7.76 -12.94
N THR A 11 13.85 -6.50 -13.29
CA THR A 11 14.84 -5.59 -12.67
C THR A 11 14.23 -4.63 -11.66
N GLU A 12 12.90 -4.57 -11.56
CA GLU A 12 12.18 -3.70 -10.64
C GLU A 12 11.70 -4.52 -9.43
N ALA A 13 11.86 -3.98 -8.22
CA ALA A 13 11.33 -4.63 -7.03
C ALA A 13 9.81 -4.55 -7.02
N MET A 14 9.15 -5.60 -6.52
CA MET A 14 7.74 -5.48 -6.13
C MET A 14 7.66 -4.42 -5.02
N GLN A 15 6.81 -3.41 -5.18
CA GLN A 15 6.62 -2.33 -4.19
C GLN A 15 5.47 -2.66 -3.23
N THR A 16 4.42 -3.30 -3.75
CA THR A 16 3.33 -3.83 -2.95
C THR A 16 2.54 -4.93 -3.65
N PHE A 17 1.70 -5.63 -2.90
CA PHE A 17 0.85 -6.69 -3.43
C PHE A 17 -0.50 -6.77 -2.70
N TYR A 18 -1.46 -7.44 -3.34
CA TYR A 18 -2.72 -7.81 -2.75
C TYR A 18 -3.12 -9.21 -3.19
N VAL A 19 -3.23 -10.15 -2.25
CA VAL A 19 -3.82 -11.47 -2.48
C VAL A 19 -5.34 -11.33 -2.42
N LYS A 20 -6.00 -11.46 -3.57
CA LYS A 20 -7.46 -11.45 -3.69
C LYS A 20 -7.99 -12.87 -3.60
N GLU A 21 -8.79 -13.14 -2.58
CA GLU A 21 -9.52 -14.42 -2.46
C GLU A 21 -10.90 -14.31 -3.10
N THR A 22 -11.19 -15.21 -4.04
CA THR A 22 -12.55 -15.49 -4.48
C THR A 22 -13.13 -16.59 -3.59
N LYS A 23 -14.33 -16.36 -3.06
CA LYS A 23 -15.02 -17.29 -2.17
C LYS A 23 -16.33 -17.76 -2.79
N ASP A 24 -16.70 -19.02 -2.56
CA ASP A 24 -18.04 -19.52 -2.89
C ASP A 24 -19.10 -18.99 -1.91
N THR A 25 -20.36 -19.38 -2.12
CA THR A 25 -21.50 -18.99 -1.26
C THR A 25 -21.39 -19.51 0.18
N ALA A 26 -20.57 -20.53 0.43
CA ALA A 26 -20.28 -21.04 1.77
C ALA A 26 -19.09 -20.31 2.44
N GLY A 27 -18.45 -19.38 1.74
CA GLY A 27 -17.27 -18.65 2.22
C GLY A 27 -15.95 -19.38 2.04
N THR A 28 -15.94 -20.53 1.34
CA THR A 28 -14.74 -21.30 1.04
C THR A 28 -13.95 -20.60 -0.06
N VAL A 29 -12.64 -20.45 0.12
CA VAL A 29 -11.76 -19.88 -0.90
C VAL A 29 -11.64 -20.85 -2.08
N THR A 30 -12.07 -20.42 -3.25
CA THR A 30 -12.06 -21.22 -4.50
C THR A 30 -10.96 -20.79 -5.46
N LYS A 31 -10.55 -19.52 -5.43
CA LYS A 31 -9.44 -18.99 -6.23
C LYS A 31 -8.67 -17.95 -5.43
N ARG A 32 -7.36 -17.89 -5.67
CA ARG A 32 -6.54 -16.75 -5.28
C ARG A 32 -5.91 -16.15 -6.53
N ASP A 33 -5.98 -14.84 -6.60
CA ASP A 33 -5.27 -14.02 -7.58
C ASP A 33 -4.32 -13.11 -6.81
N ILE A 34 -3.16 -12.80 -7.39
CA ILE A 34 -2.22 -11.85 -6.81
C ILE A 34 -2.16 -10.63 -7.72
N TYR A 35 -2.40 -9.47 -7.14
CA TYR A 35 -2.10 -8.20 -7.78
C TYR A 35 -0.81 -7.65 -7.19
N ALA A 36 0.10 -7.15 -8.01
CA ALA A 36 1.37 -6.60 -7.56
C ALA A 36 1.68 -5.29 -8.28
N LEU A 37 2.25 -4.32 -7.56
CA LEU A 37 2.76 -3.08 -8.13
C LEU A 37 4.28 -3.14 -8.25
N GLN A 38 4.81 -2.80 -9.42
CA GLN A 38 6.22 -2.48 -9.62
C GLN A 38 6.32 -1.07 -10.15
N ARG A 39 7.32 -0.32 -9.69
CA ARG A 39 7.58 1.05 -10.15
C ARG A 39 8.68 1.07 -11.19
N SER A 40 8.55 1.94 -12.21
CA SER A 40 9.68 2.36 -13.03
C SER A 40 9.59 3.87 -13.31
N GLY A 41 10.60 4.62 -12.87
CA GLY A 41 10.53 6.09 -12.89
C GLY A 41 9.38 6.62 -12.03
N ASN A 42 8.48 7.38 -12.65
CA ASN A 42 7.28 7.96 -12.03
C ASN A 42 6.02 7.09 -12.21
N ASP A 43 6.13 6.02 -13.00
CA ASP A 43 5.01 5.18 -13.38
C ASP A 43 5.00 3.90 -12.55
N ASP A 44 3.80 3.40 -12.30
CA ASP A 44 3.58 2.11 -11.67
C ASP A 44 2.97 1.12 -12.67
N TYR A 45 3.20 -0.16 -12.43
CA TYR A 45 2.68 -1.26 -13.23
C TYR A 45 1.96 -2.22 -12.31
N LEU A 46 0.62 -2.18 -12.39
CA LEU A 46 -0.25 -3.08 -11.67
C LEU A 46 -0.41 -4.36 -12.47
N SER A 47 0.20 -5.43 -11.99
CA SER A 47 0.19 -6.75 -12.64
C SER A 47 -0.79 -7.67 -11.95
N HIS A 48 -1.57 -8.43 -12.71
CA HIS A 48 -2.36 -9.56 -12.21
C HIS A 48 -1.61 -10.85 -12.49
N CYS A 49 -1.50 -11.69 -11.46
CA CYS A 49 -0.84 -12.99 -11.51
C CYS A 49 -1.81 -14.11 -11.13
N GLU A 50 -1.72 -15.21 -11.86
CA GLU A 50 -2.47 -16.44 -11.62
C GLU A 50 -1.54 -17.60 -11.29
N LEU A 51 -2.02 -18.57 -10.51
CA LEU A 51 -1.25 -19.76 -10.18
C LEU A 51 -1.08 -20.66 -11.42
N ASN A 52 0.16 -20.82 -11.88
CA ASN A 52 0.50 -21.87 -12.81
C ASN A 52 0.57 -23.20 -12.05
N SER A 53 -0.39 -24.11 -12.31
CA SER A 53 -0.50 -25.39 -11.61
C SER A 53 0.67 -26.34 -11.85
N ASN A 54 1.42 -26.15 -12.94
CA ASN A 54 2.56 -27.00 -13.27
C ASN A 54 3.82 -26.59 -12.50
N THR A 55 3.98 -25.30 -12.22
CA THR A 55 5.18 -24.73 -11.56
C THR A 55 4.93 -24.39 -10.08
N GLY A 56 3.68 -24.20 -9.68
CA GLY A 56 3.31 -23.71 -8.35
C GLY A 56 3.66 -22.23 -8.12
N VAL A 57 3.93 -21.49 -9.20
CA VAL A 57 4.30 -20.06 -9.17
C VAL A 57 3.11 -19.23 -9.62
N TYR A 58 2.90 -18.07 -8.97
CA TYR A 58 1.99 -17.06 -9.49
C TYR A 58 2.71 -16.28 -10.58
N GLU A 59 2.30 -16.49 -11.82
CA GLU A 59 2.89 -15.88 -13.01
C GLU A 59 2.02 -14.72 -13.46
N GLN A 60 2.65 -13.59 -13.77
CA GLN A 60 1.96 -12.45 -14.38
C GLN A 60 1.28 -12.90 -15.68
N VAL A 61 -0.02 -12.64 -15.79
CA VAL A 61 -0.83 -12.94 -16.98
C VAL A 61 -1.14 -11.69 -17.79
N ASP A 62 -1.29 -10.54 -17.13
CA ASP A 62 -1.49 -9.24 -17.75
C ASP A 62 -1.08 -8.10 -16.81
N THR A 63 -1.14 -6.86 -17.31
CA THR A 63 -0.73 -5.66 -16.55
C THR A 63 -1.51 -4.43 -17.02
N MET A 64 -1.72 -3.50 -16.10
CA MET A 64 -2.21 -2.15 -16.33
C MET A 64 -1.11 -1.14 -15.96
N GLU A 65 -0.82 -0.21 -16.85
CA GLU A 65 0.13 0.87 -16.60
C GLU A 65 -0.57 2.06 -15.92
N LEU A 66 0.06 2.60 -14.88
CA LEU A 66 -0.42 3.70 -14.06
C LEU A 66 0.57 4.88 -14.18
N VAL A 67 0.24 5.83 -15.06
CA VAL A 67 1.16 6.88 -15.51
C VAL A 67 1.18 8.05 -14.52
N ASN A 68 2.38 8.41 -14.05
CA ASN A 68 2.67 9.44 -13.05
C ASN A 68 1.99 9.21 -11.68
N PHE A 69 1.89 7.95 -11.25
CA PHE A 69 1.33 7.60 -9.93
C PHE A 69 2.35 7.78 -8.80
N GLY A 70 3.64 7.74 -9.11
CA GLY A 70 4.74 7.92 -8.16
C GLY A 70 5.11 6.63 -7.46
N HIS A 71 6.02 6.72 -6.49
CA HIS A 71 6.33 5.60 -5.62
C HIS A 71 5.21 5.42 -4.60
N GLY A 72 4.29 4.50 -4.88
CA GLY A 72 3.19 4.11 -4.00
C GLY A 72 3.36 2.72 -3.41
N GLN A 73 3.13 2.59 -2.10
CA GLN A 73 3.16 1.30 -1.39
C GLN A 73 1.74 0.86 -0.94
N LEU A 74 0.72 1.50 -1.52
CA LEU A 74 -0.71 1.29 -1.27
C LEU A 74 -1.36 0.51 -2.43
N LEU A 75 -1.93 -0.67 -2.12
CA LEU A 75 -2.79 -1.43 -3.03
C LEU A 75 -3.86 -2.17 -2.23
N GLN A 76 -5.10 -1.67 -2.23
CA GLN A 76 -6.16 -2.20 -1.37
C GLN A 76 -7.45 -2.45 -2.15
N TYR A 77 -7.84 -3.71 -2.32
CA TYR A 77 -9.05 -4.10 -3.03
C TYR A 77 -10.32 -3.87 -2.21
N PHE A 78 -11.36 -3.37 -2.88
CA PHE A 78 -12.71 -3.28 -2.35
C PHE A 78 -13.76 -3.39 -3.47
N GLN A 79 -15.02 -3.54 -3.06
CA GLN A 79 -16.17 -3.47 -3.96
C GLN A 79 -17.02 -2.26 -3.60
N HIS A 80 -17.52 -1.57 -4.62
CA HIS A 80 -18.42 -0.43 -4.47
C HIS A 80 -19.38 -0.39 -5.64
N ASN A 81 -20.68 -0.26 -5.38
CA ASN A 81 -21.73 -0.26 -6.41
C ASN A 81 -21.64 -1.42 -7.42
N GLY A 82 -21.29 -2.62 -6.95
CA GLY A 82 -21.16 -3.82 -7.79
C GLY A 82 -19.89 -3.89 -8.65
N ASN A 83 -18.97 -2.94 -8.49
CA ASN A 83 -17.71 -2.88 -9.23
C ASN A 83 -16.51 -3.17 -8.31
N ASP A 84 -15.50 -3.81 -8.89
CA ASP A 84 -14.21 -4.07 -8.26
C ASP A 84 -13.29 -2.84 -8.40
N TYR A 85 -12.74 -2.38 -7.28
CA TYR A 85 -11.81 -1.25 -7.22
C TYR A 85 -10.57 -1.58 -6.40
N PHE A 86 -9.50 -0.81 -6.63
CA PHE A 86 -8.34 -0.71 -5.76
C PHE A 86 -8.12 0.73 -5.32
N TRP A 87 -7.81 0.93 -4.04
CA TRP A 87 -7.12 2.15 -3.60
C TRP A 87 -5.64 2.04 -3.93
N VAL A 88 -5.09 3.11 -4.50
CA VAL A 88 -3.69 3.24 -4.91
C VAL A 88 -3.16 4.65 -4.62
N GLY A 89 -1.85 4.75 -4.42
CA GLY A 89 -1.16 6.04 -4.42
C GLY A 89 -1.25 6.70 -5.80
N THR A 90 -1.34 8.03 -5.85
CA THR A 90 -1.37 8.80 -7.11
C THR A 90 -0.53 10.07 -6.97
N TYR A 91 -0.27 10.72 -8.10
CA TYR A 91 0.53 11.94 -8.20
C TYR A 91 1.98 11.73 -7.73
N ALA A 92 2.85 11.41 -8.69
CA ALA A 92 4.29 11.40 -8.50
C ALA A 92 4.80 12.77 -8.05
N SER A 93 5.45 12.82 -6.88
CA SER A 93 6.12 14.03 -6.38
C SER A 93 7.08 14.58 -7.43
N GLN A 94 7.02 15.90 -7.61
CA GLN A 94 7.94 16.65 -8.49
C GLN A 94 9.10 17.28 -7.69
N ASP A 95 9.17 17.01 -6.40
CA ASP A 95 10.23 17.51 -5.52
C ASP A 95 11.52 16.70 -5.76
N ALA A 96 12.44 17.29 -6.53
CA ALA A 96 13.73 16.70 -6.85
C ALA A 96 14.67 16.53 -5.63
N THR A 97 14.31 17.04 -4.46
CA THR A 97 15.07 16.81 -3.22
C THR A 97 14.70 15.48 -2.53
N GLN A 98 13.58 14.87 -2.92
CA GLN A 98 13.18 13.56 -2.41
C GLN A 98 13.98 12.44 -3.10
N PRO A 99 14.34 11.36 -2.38
CA PRO A 99 15.06 10.24 -2.98
C PRO A 99 14.21 9.47 -4.01
N PHE A 100 12.88 9.58 -3.91
CA PHE A 100 11.92 8.95 -4.81
C PHE A 100 10.78 9.92 -5.12
N PRO A 101 10.14 9.77 -6.29
CA PRO A 101 8.93 10.52 -6.63
C PRO A 101 7.71 9.96 -5.87
N TRP A 102 7.71 10.05 -4.54
CA TRP A 102 6.64 9.52 -3.68
C TRP A 102 5.24 9.93 -4.16
N SER A 103 4.27 9.02 -4.05
CA SER A 103 2.86 9.39 -4.23
C SER A 103 2.44 10.38 -3.13
N GLN A 104 1.66 11.40 -3.50
CA GLN A 104 1.17 12.42 -2.56
C GLN A 104 -0.37 12.54 -2.52
N GLN A 105 -1.05 11.72 -3.32
CA GLN A 105 -2.51 11.64 -3.42
C GLN A 105 -2.96 10.18 -3.35
N ILE A 106 -4.26 9.94 -3.14
CA ILE A 106 -4.84 8.59 -3.16
C ILE A 106 -6.00 8.58 -4.16
N GLY A 107 -6.02 7.58 -5.03
CA GLY A 107 -7.09 7.38 -6.01
C GLY A 107 -7.71 5.99 -5.90
N ARG A 108 -8.94 5.87 -6.38
CA ARG A 108 -9.56 4.57 -6.65
C ARG A 108 -9.50 4.26 -8.14
N ILE A 109 -9.13 3.03 -8.49
CA ILE A 109 -9.03 2.58 -9.87
C ILE A 109 -9.77 1.26 -10.06
N GLN A 110 -10.29 1.03 -11.26
CA GLN A 110 -10.70 -0.30 -11.69
C GLN A 110 -9.56 -0.89 -12.52
N TYR A 111 -9.17 -2.12 -12.20
CA TYR A 111 -8.15 -2.82 -12.98
C TYR A 111 -8.65 -3.11 -14.40
N LYS A 112 -7.85 -2.73 -15.40
CA LYS A 112 -8.16 -2.94 -16.83
C LYS A 112 -6.90 -3.45 -17.54
N PRO A 113 -6.80 -4.77 -17.82
CA PRO A 113 -5.59 -5.37 -18.38
C PRO A 113 -5.26 -4.80 -19.77
N GLY A 114 -3.97 -4.58 -20.04
CA GLY A 114 -3.47 -4.08 -21.31
C GLY A 114 -3.75 -2.59 -21.56
N THR A 115 -4.14 -1.84 -20.53
CA THR A 115 -4.44 -0.39 -20.65
C THR A 115 -3.45 0.47 -19.86
N SER A 116 -3.48 1.76 -20.15
CA SER A 116 -2.71 2.80 -19.46
C SER A 116 -3.67 3.84 -18.89
N LEU A 117 -3.43 4.31 -17.67
CA LEU A 117 -4.24 5.30 -16.96
C LEU A 117 -3.35 6.41 -16.39
N ASP A 118 -3.57 7.66 -16.81
CA ASP A 118 -2.89 8.81 -16.22
C ASP A 118 -3.56 9.21 -14.89
N TYR A 119 -2.77 9.60 -13.89
CA TYR A 119 -3.32 9.97 -12.58
C TYR A 119 -4.35 11.11 -12.65
N LYS A 120 -4.25 12.01 -13.64
CA LYS A 120 -5.21 13.11 -13.83
C LYS A 120 -6.60 12.61 -14.21
N GLN A 121 -6.67 11.45 -14.87
CA GLN A 121 -7.91 10.77 -15.26
C GLN A 121 -8.47 9.89 -14.14
N THR A 122 -7.73 9.73 -13.04
CA THR A 122 -8.12 8.89 -11.90
C THR A 122 -8.99 9.67 -10.93
N THR A 123 -10.13 9.06 -10.55
CA THR A 123 -10.99 9.50 -9.44
C THR A 123 -10.20 9.49 -8.13
N ARG A 124 -9.87 10.67 -7.60
CA ARG A 124 -8.89 10.78 -6.50
C ARG A 124 -9.15 11.87 -5.48
N LEU A 125 -8.61 11.64 -4.30
CA LEU A 125 -8.50 12.62 -3.23
C LEU A 125 -7.25 13.48 -3.43
N THR A 126 -7.43 14.79 -3.31
CA THR A 126 -6.35 15.79 -3.40
C THR A 126 -6.27 16.59 -2.12
N GLY A 127 -5.23 17.42 -1.97
CA GLY A 127 -5.09 18.28 -0.81
C GLY A 127 -4.94 17.50 0.50
N LEU A 128 -4.15 16.43 0.50
CA LEU A 128 -4.00 15.51 1.64
C LEU A 128 -3.50 16.20 2.92
N ARG A 129 -2.92 17.40 2.82
CA ARG A 129 -2.65 18.26 3.99
C ARG A 129 -3.88 18.63 4.83
N TYR A 130 -5.08 18.49 4.26
CA TYR A 130 -6.36 18.67 4.90
C TYR A 130 -6.99 17.36 5.40
N ALA A 131 -6.36 16.19 5.18
CA ALA A 131 -6.86 14.92 5.70
C ALA A 131 -6.71 14.90 7.22
N ARG A 132 -7.69 15.47 7.91
CA ARG A 132 -7.81 15.60 9.37
C ARG A 132 -9.29 15.83 9.71
N LYS A 133 -9.74 15.39 10.88
CA LYS A 133 -11.11 15.66 11.33
C LYS A 133 -11.20 17.07 11.92
N ASP A 134 -11.85 17.98 11.21
CA ASP A 134 -12.18 19.36 11.66
C ASP A 134 -10.98 20.17 12.18
N LYS A 135 -9.78 19.96 11.62
CA LYS A 135 -8.54 20.64 12.02
C LYS A 135 -7.93 21.44 10.87
N PRO A 136 -7.17 22.51 11.16
CA PRO A 136 -6.41 23.22 10.15
C PRO A 136 -5.44 22.31 9.41
N ALA A 137 -5.19 22.63 8.14
CA ALA A 137 -4.19 21.92 7.37
C ALA A 137 -2.78 22.06 7.97
N PHE A 138 -1.98 21.01 7.83
CA PHE A 138 -0.54 21.12 8.03
C PHE A 138 0.15 21.69 6.78
N LYS A 139 1.45 21.94 6.89
CA LYS A 139 2.20 22.74 5.90
C LYS A 139 2.35 22.00 4.56
N HIS A 140 2.97 20.83 4.57
CA HIS A 140 3.31 20.10 3.35
C HIS A 140 3.23 18.58 3.56
N ALA A 141 2.71 17.86 2.58
CA ALA A 141 2.69 16.40 2.55
C ALA A 141 3.81 15.92 1.62
N VAL A 142 4.64 14.98 2.07
CA VAL A 142 5.76 14.45 1.27
C VAL A 142 5.48 13.06 0.73
N ARG A 143 4.68 12.25 1.45
CA ARG A 143 4.36 10.87 1.13
C ARG A 143 2.99 10.51 1.70
N VAL A 144 2.28 9.62 1.02
CA VAL A 144 1.01 9.05 1.50
C VAL A 144 1.04 7.53 1.49
N GLU A 145 0.50 6.95 2.55
CA GLU A 145 0.23 5.53 2.72
C GLU A 145 -1.25 5.33 3.02
N GLY A 146 -1.74 4.10 2.89
CA GLY A 146 -3.08 3.77 3.32
C GLY A 146 -3.30 2.28 3.49
N ALA A 147 -4.43 1.94 4.08
CA ALA A 147 -4.84 0.56 4.28
C ALA A 147 -6.36 0.47 4.44
N LEU A 148 -6.96 -0.60 3.93
CA LEU A 148 -8.34 -0.94 4.30
C LEU A 148 -8.33 -1.89 5.49
N SER A 149 -9.29 -1.68 6.38
CA SER A 149 -9.65 -2.69 7.39
C SER A 149 -10.02 -4.02 6.71
N SER A 150 -9.91 -5.14 7.43
CA SER A 150 -10.29 -6.46 6.89
C SER A 150 -11.78 -6.53 6.52
N LYS A 151 -12.64 -5.78 7.22
CA LYS A 151 -14.05 -5.56 6.89
C LYS A 151 -14.28 -4.61 5.72
N ARG A 152 -13.26 -3.85 5.30
CA ARG A 152 -13.30 -2.84 4.23
C ARG A 152 -14.26 -1.67 4.50
N ASP A 153 -14.69 -1.51 5.75
CA ASP A 153 -15.58 -0.41 6.18
C ASP A 153 -14.80 0.86 6.52
N LYS A 154 -13.53 0.72 6.91
CA LYS A 154 -12.63 1.82 7.23
C LYS A 154 -11.43 1.86 6.31
N LEU A 155 -11.14 3.05 5.78
CA LEU A 155 -9.91 3.39 5.06
C LEU A 155 -9.00 4.22 5.96
N LEU A 156 -7.82 3.71 6.28
CA LEU A 156 -6.72 4.49 6.81
C LEU A 156 -6.06 5.27 5.67
N ILE A 157 -5.91 6.57 5.88
CA ILE A 157 -4.96 7.41 5.15
C ILE A 157 -3.91 7.89 6.15
N LEU A 158 -2.65 7.56 5.89
CA LEU A 158 -1.50 8.07 6.62
C LEU A 158 -0.76 9.06 5.71
N VAL A 159 -0.71 10.33 6.11
CA VAL A 159 0.09 11.34 5.41
C VAL A 159 1.34 11.64 6.22
N ILE A 160 2.50 11.54 5.59
CA ILE A 160 3.79 11.90 6.19
C ILE A 160 4.13 13.33 5.76
N ASP A 161 4.46 14.19 6.71
CA ASP A 161 4.78 15.60 6.44
C ASP A 161 6.29 15.88 6.34
N ASP A 162 6.66 17.11 6.01
CA ASP A 162 8.05 17.56 5.79
C ASP A 162 8.81 17.97 7.06
N SER A 163 8.25 17.72 8.26
CA SER A 163 8.92 18.09 9.50
C SER A 163 10.13 17.21 9.82
N SER A 164 11.02 17.69 10.71
CA SER A 164 12.19 16.94 11.18
C SER A 164 12.14 16.84 12.71
N PRO A 165 11.85 15.65 13.28
CA PRO A 165 11.50 14.39 12.60
C PRO A 165 10.14 14.45 11.88
N HIS A 166 9.94 13.60 10.86
CA HIS A 166 8.68 13.53 10.12
C HIS A 166 7.52 13.12 11.02
N ARG A 167 6.41 13.88 10.96
CA ARG A 167 5.16 13.52 11.64
C ARG A 167 4.27 12.70 10.72
N GLY A 168 3.50 11.81 11.34
CA GLY A 168 2.50 10.99 10.67
C GLY A 168 1.10 11.48 11.04
N HIS A 169 0.31 11.85 10.04
CA HIS A 169 -1.09 12.27 10.19
C HIS A 169 -1.98 11.09 9.81
N PHE A 170 -2.57 10.44 10.81
CA PHE A 170 -3.40 9.26 10.63
C PHE A 170 -4.86 9.65 10.66
N VAL A 171 -5.64 9.21 9.66
CA VAL A 171 -7.08 9.43 9.60
C VAL A 171 -7.78 8.16 9.16
N LEU A 172 -8.84 7.79 9.87
CA LEU A 172 -9.79 6.79 9.37
C LEU A 172 -10.97 7.49 8.73
N TYR A 173 -11.27 7.10 7.51
CA TYR A 173 -12.50 7.43 6.79
C TYR A 173 -13.46 6.25 6.80
N ASP A 174 -14.75 6.54 6.85
CA ASP A 174 -15.77 5.60 6.39
C ASP A 174 -15.57 5.38 4.88
N ASN A 175 -15.20 4.16 4.51
CA ASN A 175 -14.80 3.84 3.14
C ASN A 175 -15.98 3.97 2.17
N GLU A 176 -17.20 3.58 2.58
CA GLU A 176 -18.36 3.63 1.71
C GLU A 176 -18.87 5.07 1.54
N ALA A 177 -18.90 5.84 2.63
CA ALA A 177 -19.25 7.26 2.57
C ALA A 177 -18.26 8.04 1.70
N LEU A 178 -16.95 7.75 1.82
CA LEU A 178 -15.92 8.39 1.00
C LEU A 178 -16.04 8.04 -0.48
N ASN A 179 -16.34 6.77 -0.80
CA ASN A 179 -16.61 6.35 -2.17
C ASN A 179 -17.87 7.02 -2.75
N THR A 180 -18.94 7.13 -1.97
CA THR A 180 -20.16 7.87 -2.36
C THR A 180 -19.85 9.34 -2.70
N VAL A 181 -18.89 9.96 -2.00
CA VAL A 181 -18.45 11.32 -2.31
C VAL A 181 -17.69 11.38 -3.63
N LEU A 182 -16.83 10.39 -3.90
CA LEU A 182 -16.06 10.29 -5.14
C LEU A 182 -16.91 10.00 -6.37
N ASP A 183 -18.04 9.31 -6.23
CA ASP A 183 -19.02 9.12 -7.32
C ASP A 183 -19.47 10.46 -7.93
N GLY A 184 -19.51 11.52 -7.12
CA GLY A 184 -19.91 12.86 -7.56
C GLY A 184 -18.91 13.54 -8.51
N VAL A 185 -17.69 13.03 -8.64
CA VAL A 185 -16.65 13.58 -9.54
C VAL A 185 -16.15 12.56 -10.57
N GLU A 186 -16.53 11.30 -10.46
CA GLU A 186 -16.11 10.24 -11.37
C GLU A 186 -16.55 10.52 -12.82
N GLY A 187 -15.64 10.30 -13.77
CA GLY A 187 -15.88 10.56 -15.20
C GLY A 187 -15.94 12.06 -15.59
N SER A 188 -15.76 12.98 -14.65
CA SER A 188 -15.66 14.42 -14.97
C SER A 188 -14.33 14.77 -15.64
N THR A 189 -14.21 16.01 -16.15
CA THR A 189 -12.98 16.51 -16.77
C THR A 189 -11.82 16.66 -15.77
N ASN A 190 -12.12 16.77 -14.48
CA ASN A 190 -11.16 16.72 -13.39
C ASN A 190 -11.73 15.84 -12.28
N PRO A 191 -11.54 14.51 -12.34
CA PRO A 191 -12.13 13.55 -11.41
C PRO A 191 -11.39 13.58 -10.08
N SER A 192 -11.47 14.70 -9.37
CA SER A 192 -10.84 14.86 -8.08
C SER A 192 -11.67 15.69 -7.11
N ILE A 193 -11.54 15.37 -5.83
CA ILE A 193 -12.12 16.13 -4.74
C ILE A 193 -11.07 16.39 -3.67
N SER A 194 -11.11 17.58 -3.07
CA SER A 194 -10.15 17.96 -2.02
C SER A 194 -10.54 17.36 -0.68
N CYS A 195 -9.55 16.98 0.13
CA CYS A 195 -9.79 16.59 1.53
C CYS A 195 -10.33 17.73 2.41
N ASN A 196 -10.30 18.98 1.92
CA ASN A 196 -10.97 20.12 2.56
C ASN A 196 -12.47 20.24 2.22
N ASP A 197 -12.98 19.39 1.32
CA ASP A 197 -14.41 19.39 0.99
C ASP A 197 -15.23 18.93 2.21
N GLY A 198 -16.33 19.63 2.49
CA GLY A 198 -17.16 19.35 3.66
C GLY A 198 -17.76 17.94 3.67
N LYS A 199 -17.97 17.31 2.51
CA LYS A 199 -18.43 15.91 2.44
C LYS A 199 -17.31 14.93 2.78
N VAL A 200 -16.08 15.22 2.33
CA VAL A 200 -14.90 14.41 2.68
C VAL A 200 -14.61 14.52 4.19
N ILE A 201 -14.64 15.73 4.75
CA ILE A 201 -14.46 15.94 6.20
C ILE A 201 -15.50 15.16 7.01
N LYS A 202 -16.77 15.16 6.57
CA LYS A 202 -17.84 14.39 7.24
C LYS A 202 -17.64 12.87 7.19
N ALA A 203 -16.94 12.35 6.19
CA ALA A 203 -16.59 10.93 6.12
C ALA A 203 -15.45 10.54 7.07
N ALA A 204 -14.73 11.50 7.67
CA ALA A 204 -13.67 11.22 8.63
C ALA A 204 -14.24 10.76 9.99
N LEU A 205 -13.85 9.56 10.42
CA LEU A 205 -14.30 8.94 11.66
C LEU A 205 -13.50 9.46 12.86
N LYS A 206 -12.17 9.40 12.77
CA LYS A 206 -11.22 9.84 13.80
C LYS A 206 -9.82 10.04 13.21
N ASP A 207 -9.02 10.84 13.88
CA ASP A 207 -7.63 11.13 13.49
C ASP A 207 -6.71 11.24 14.71
N PHE A 208 -5.41 11.03 14.50
CA PHE A 208 -4.36 11.40 15.44
C PHE A 208 -3.07 11.78 14.69
N VAL A 209 -2.13 12.41 15.40
CA VAL A 209 -0.82 12.76 14.87
C VAL A 209 0.24 12.05 15.71
N SER A 210 1.19 11.39 15.04
CA SER A 210 2.43 10.95 15.66
C SER A 210 3.51 12.00 15.42
N ASP A 211 4.17 12.45 16.48
CA ASP A 211 5.25 13.45 16.39
C ASP A 211 6.52 12.90 15.70
N LYS A 212 6.64 11.57 15.58
CA LYS A 212 7.72 10.89 14.87
C LYS A 212 7.20 9.57 14.30
N VAL A 213 6.72 9.58 13.05
CA VAL A 213 6.06 8.41 12.44
C VAL A 213 6.96 7.16 12.43
N VAL A 214 8.26 7.35 12.12
CA VAL A 214 9.25 6.27 12.07
C VAL A 214 9.55 5.62 13.42
N SER A 215 9.07 6.18 14.54
CA SER A 215 9.15 5.50 15.84
C SER A 215 8.10 4.41 16.00
N LEU A 216 7.09 4.37 15.13
CA LEU A 216 6.05 3.35 15.12
C LEU A 216 6.42 2.14 14.27
N SER A 217 7.40 2.29 13.36
CA SER A 217 8.02 1.21 12.61
C SER A 217 9.31 0.75 13.30
N TYR A 218 9.77 -0.46 12.97
CA TYR A 218 10.97 -1.03 13.59
C TYR A 218 12.24 -0.46 12.95
N ASP A 219 12.21 -0.34 11.62
CA ASP A 219 13.22 0.35 10.82
C ASP A 219 12.68 1.67 10.26
N SER A 220 13.59 2.55 9.84
CA SER A 220 13.24 3.90 9.36
C SER A 220 12.58 3.93 7.99
N SER A 221 12.81 2.90 7.16
CA SER A 221 12.11 2.75 5.88
C SER A 221 10.81 2.00 6.12
N ILE A 222 9.69 2.70 5.99
CA ILE A 222 8.35 2.09 6.01
C ILE A 222 8.10 1.52 4.62
N GLU A 223 7.77 0.24 4.55
CA GLU A 223 7.60 -0.50 3.28
C GLU A 223 6.14 -0.86 2.99
N GLY A 224 5.23 -0.51 3.91
CA GLY A 224 3.82 -0.79 3.78
C GLY A 224 3.08 -0.58 5.08
N VAL A 225 1.78 -0.32 4.96
CA VAL A 225 0.88 -0.09 6.09
C VAL A 225 -0.36 -0.95 5.92
N GLU A 226 -0.85 -1.51 7.03
CA GLU A 226 -2.08 -2.30 7.07
C GLU A 226 -2.95 -1.93 8.28
N LEU A 227 -4.27 -2.12 8.17
CA LEU A 227 -5.24 -1.76 9.20
C LEU A 227 -6.02 -3.00 9.65
N ALA A 228 -5.94 -3.32 10.94
CA ALA A 228 -6.78 -4.34 11.54
C ALA A 228 -8.17 -3.77 11.91
N ASP A 229 -9.18 -4.62 12.00
CA ASP A 229 -10.56 -4.20 12.32
C ASP A 229 -10.70 -3.51 13.69
N ASN A 230 -9.80 -3.81 14.63
CA ASN A 230 -9.70 -3.15 15.94
C ASN A 230 -8.87 -1.86 15.91
N ASP A 231 -8.63 -1.31 14.72
CA ASP A 231 -7.86 -0.08 14.44
C ASP A 231 -6.38 -0.15 14.78
N ALA A 232 -5.84 -1.35 15.08
CA ALA A 232 -4.40 -1.50 15.16
C ALA A 232 -3.77 -1.33 13.78
N VAL A 233 -2.70 -0.54 13.71
CA VAL A 233 -1.95 -0.27 12.50
C VAL A 233 -0.71 -1.15 12.47
N TYR A 234 -0.50 -1.85 11.36
CA TYR A 234 0.67 -2.65 11.12
C TYR A 234 1.58 -1.91 10.13
N PHE A 235 2.88 -1.98 10.36
CA PHE A 235 3.90 -1.46 9.47
C PHE A 235 4.83 -2.61 9.08
N SER A 236 5.12 -2.77 7.80
CA SER A 236 6.36 -3.42 7.37
C SER A 236 7.45 -2.36 7.29
N SER A 237 8.68 -2.76 7.59
CA SER A 237 9.84 -1.90 7.47
C SER A 237 11.08 -2.70 7.11
N SER A 238 11.96 -2.11 6.31
CA SER A 238 13.26 -2.69 5.95
C SER A 238 14.38 -1.75 6.36
N ALA A 239 15.52 -2.31 6.75
CA ALA A 239 16.74 -1.52 6.93
C ALA A 239 17.32 -1.15 5.56
N GLU A 240 17.86 0.07 5.43
CA GLU A 240 18.49 0.58 4.20
C GLU A 240 19.55 -0.39 3.64
N GLY A 241 20.28 -1.08 4.53
CA GLY A 241 21.27 -2.09 4.16
C GLY A 241 20.70 -3.46 3.75
N LYS A 242 19.40 -3.61 3.56
CA LYS A 242 18.71 -4.85 3.14
C LYS A 242 19.11 -6.08 3.98
N ASN A 243 19.37 -5.86 5.27
CA ASN A 243 19.88 -6.88 6.20
C ASN A 243 18.91 -7.19 7.34
N ARG A 244 17.73 -6.56 7.32
CA ARG A 244 16.75 -6.67 8.39
C ARG A 244 15.37 -6.25 7.92
N ILE A 245 14.38 -7.02 8.31
CA ILE A 245 12.97 -6.77 8.02
C ILE A 245 12.22 -6.84 9.34
N GLY A 246 11.40 -5.83 9.60
CA GLY A 246 10.60 -5.71 10.80
C GLY A 246 9.11 -5.58 10.47
N ILE A 247 8.28 -6.19 11.30
CA ILE A 247 6.87 -5.83 11.41
C ILE A 247 6.66 -5.13 12.74
N SER A 248 5.93 -4.03 12.69
CA SER A 248 5.48 -3.31 13.89
C SER A 248 3.97 -3.28 13.95
N ARG A 249 3.42 -3.40 15.16
CA ARG A 249 2.00 -3.26 15.44
C ARG A 249 1.79 -2.16 16.46
N SER A 250 1.03 -1.15 16.09
CA SER A 250 0.66 -0.03 16.95
C SER A 250 -0.83 -0.05 17.24
N ALA A 251 -1.23 0.12 18.50
CA ALA A 251 -2.62 0.43 18.80
C ALA A 251 -2.96 1.84 18.31
N TRP A 252 -4.20 2.09 17.92
CA TRP A 252 -4.64 3.40 17.43
C TRP A 252 -4.28 4.53 18.42
N GLY A 253 -3.55 5.54 17.95
CA GLY A 253 -3.12 6.68 18.78
C GLY A 253 -1.98 6.40 19.76
N SER A 254 -1.39 5.22 19.74
CA SER A 254 -0.22 4.89 20.57
C SER A 254 1.03 5.64 20.09
N SER A 255 1.88 6.02 21.05
CA SER A 255 3.23 6.55 20.78
C SER A 255 4.30 5.44 20.72
N SER A 256 3.90 4.18 20.80
CA SER A 256 4.78 3.01 20.78
C SER A 256 4.16 1.85 20.03
N SER A 257 5.00 0.94 19.54
CA SER A 257 4.59 -0.25 18.81
C SER A 257 5.24 -1.50 19.42
N ILE A 258 4.58 -2.63 19.24
CA ILE A 258 5.22 -3.94 19.41
C ILE A 258 5.98 -4.22 18.12
N HIS A 259 7.26 -4.54 18.24
CA HIS A 259 8.09 -4.85 17.08
C HIS A 259 8.50 -6.31 17.05
N LYS A 260 8.56 -6.87 15.85
CA LYS A 260 9.05 -8.23 15.59
C LYS A 260 9.94 -8.21 14.36
N LEU A 261 11.13 -8.76 14.53
CA LEU A 261 11.96 -9.14 13.39
C LEU A 261 11.36 -10.36 12.72
N VAL A 262 11.38 -10.34 11.39
CA VAL A 262 11.12 -11.52 10.59
C VAL A 262 12.42 -11.95 9.94
N ASP A 263 12.64 -13.26 9.94
CA ASP A 263 13.83 -13.86 9.37
C ASP A 263 13.48 -15.21 8.72
N ASN A 264 14.29 -15.62 7.76
CA ASN A 264 14.19 -16.90 7.09
C ASN A 264 15.59 -17.36 6.69
N SER A 265 15.89 -18.65 6.90
CA SER A 265 17.21 -19.21 6.54
C SER A 265 17.54 -19.16 5.04
N ASN A 266 16.56 -18.87 4.18
CA ASN A 266 16.77 -18.68 2.74
C ASN A 266 16.98 -17.21 2.35
N TRP A 267 16.99 -16.29 3.32
CA TRP A 267 17.25 -14.87 3.08
C TRP A 267 18.72 -14.58 3.33
N THR A 268 19.33 -13.84 2.40
CA THR A 268 20.71 -13.40 2.50
C THR A 268 20.71 -11.95 2.95
N SER A 269 21.40 -11.67 4.06
CA SER A 269 21.63 -10.31 4.55
C SER A 269 22.36 -9.47 3.51
N GLY A 270 21.86 -8.27 3.23
CA GLY A 270 22.38 -7.39 2.18
C GLY A 270 21.71 -7.60 0.82
N GLU A 271 20.94 -8.66 0.65
CA GLU A 271 20.31 -9.05 -0.61
C GLU A 271 18.81 -9.30 -0.47
N THR A 272 18.21 -8.96 0.67
CA THR A 272 16.79 -9.23 0.93
C THR A 272 16.12 -8.00 1.50
N GLU A 273 15.06 -7.56 0.83
CA GLU A 273 14.24 -6.42 1.22
C GLU A 273 12.81 -6.89 1.46
N GLY A 274 12.23 -6.43 2.56
CA GLY A 274 10.80 -6.56 2.81
C GLY A 274 10.07 -5.47 2.04
N GLU A 275 9.05 -5.88 1.30
CA GLU A 275 8.27 -5.05 0.40
C GLU A 275 6.79 -5.32 0.66
N ALA A 276 6.09 -4.35 1.21
CA ALA A 276 4.69 -4.43 1.59
C ALA A 276 4.29 -5.45 2.66
N ILE A 277 3.03 -5.33 3.04
CA ILE A 277 2.35 -6.10 4.07
C ILE A 277 0.87 -6.20 3.69
N GLN A 278 0.24 -7.34 3.99
CA GLN A 278 -1.20 -7.52 3.83
C GLN A 278 -1.75 -8.32 5.02
N LEU A 279 -2.85 -7.88 5.65
CA LEU A 279 -3.57 -8.71 6.60
C LEU A 279 -4.59 -9.59 5.86
N LEU A 280 -4.47 -10.91 6.03
CA LEU A 280 -5.37 -11.87 5.39
C LEU A 280 -5.83 -12.94 6.39
N GLY A 281 -7.08 -12.86 6.81
CA GLY A 281 -7.65 -13.73 7.85
C GLY A 281 -6.85 -13.61 9.16
N ASP A 282 -6.37 -14.74 9.69
CA ASP A 282 -5.52 -14.77 10.89
C ASP A 282 -4.03 -14.55 10.61
N ASN A 283 -3.67 -14.15 9.39
CA ASN A 283 -2.28 -14.03 8.97
C ASN A 283 -1.87 -12.58 8.66
N VAL A 284 -0.57 -12.36 8.78
CA VAL A 284 0.18 -11.25 8.21
C VAL A 284 0.99 -11.82 7.05
N LEU A 285 0.76 -11.28 5.85
CA LEU A 285 1.56 -11.56 4.67
C LEU A 285 2.60 -10.46 4.49
N ILE A 286 3.80 -10.82 4.04
CA ILE A 286 4.89 -9.88 3.74
C ILE A 286 5.45 -10.24 2.37
N GLY A 287 5.63 -9.25 1.51
CA GLY A 287 6.34 -9.41 0.26
C GLY A 287 7.83 -9.31 0.52
N ILE A 288 8.61 -10.12 -0.18
CA ILE A 288 10.06 -10.17 -0.07
C ILE A 288 10.62 -10.10 -1.48
N THR A 289 11.49 -9.13 -1.70
CA THR A 289 12.30 -9.02 -2.91
C THR A 289 13.72 -9.46 -2.59
N GLN A 290 14.21 -10.46 -3.31
CA GLN A 290 15.60 -10.93 -3.23
C GLN A 290 16.41 -10.44 -4.42
N TYR A 291 17.67 -10.13 -4.13
CA TYR A 291 18.65 -9.51 -5.03
C TYR A 291 19.82 -10.48 -5.30
N PRO A 292 19.61 -11.58 -6.04
CA PRO A 292 20.58 -12.69 -6.15
C PRO A 292 21.94 -12.30 -6.77
N ASN A 293 22.02 -11.15 -7.44
CA ASN A 293 23.26 -10.59 -8.01
C ASN A 293 23.54 -9.18 -7.46
N GLY A 294 23.07 -8.88 -6.25
CA GLY A 294 23.09 -7.53 -5.68
C GLY A 294 22.05 -6.59 -6.28
N ASP A 295 22.05 -5.33 -5.81
CA ASP A 295 21.05 -4.31 -6.14
C ASP A 295 21.43 -3.38 -7.30
N GLY A 296 22.56 -3.66 -7.97
CA GLY A 296 23.01 -2.90 -9.14
C GLY A 296 21.99 -2.82 -10.28
N THR A 297 22.15 -1.81 -11.12
CA THR A 297 21.29 -1.57 -12.30
C THR A 297 21.22 -2.80 -13.19
N GLY A 298 20.01 -3.24 -13.51
CA GLY A 298 19.78 -4.41 -14.38
C GLY A 298 19.88 -5.77 -13.67
N SER A 299 20.19 -5.81 -12.38
CA SER A 299 20.17 -7.06 -11.62
C SER A 299 18.73 -7.60 -11.49
N PRO A 300 18.54 -8.93 -11.60
CA PRO A 300 17.23 -9.53 -11.47
C PRO A 300 16.71 -9.42 -10.03
N ARG A 301 15.39 -9.52 -9.89
CA ARG A 301 14.62 -9.50 -8.64
C ARG A 301 13.76 -10.75 -8.56
N ASN A 302 13.84 -11.45 -7.43
CA ASN A 302 12.97 -12.59 -7.15
C ASN A 302 11.96 -12.19 -6.09
N ASN A 303 10.67 -12.23 -6.45
CA ASN A 303 9.59 -11.81 -5.56
C ASN A 303 8.91 -13.03 -4.94
N SER A 304 8.63 -12.95 -3.64
CA SER A 304 7.90 -14.00 -2.92
C SER A 304 7.09 -13.40 -1.79
N ILE A 305 6.00 -14.06 -1.42
CA ILE A 305 5.17 -13.66 -0.28
C ILE A 305 5.35 -14.71 0.81
N TYR A 306 5.54 -14.24 2.03
CA TYR A 306 5.67 -15.06 3.24
C TYR A 306 4.49 -14.81 4.15
N ARG A 307 4.11 -15.82 4.92
CA ARG A 307 2.96 -15.82 5.81
C ARG A 307 3.41 -16.05 7.24
N PHE A 308 2.90 -15.21 8.15
CA PHE A 308 3.10 -15.31 9.58
C PHE A 308 1.74 -15.23 10.29
N PRO A 309 1.53 -15.96 11.40
CA PRO A 309 0.28 -15.84 12.14
C PRO A 309 0.23 -14.48 12.87
N LYS A 310 -0.94 -13.82 12.89
CA LYS A 310 -1.14 -12.56 13.63
C LYS A 310 -0.78 -12.69 15.11
N SER A 311 -0.96 -13.88 15.69
CA SER A 311 -0.61 -14.17 17.08
C SER A 311 0.89 -14.04 17.39
N ALA A 312 1.77 -14.06 16.39
CA ALA A 312 3.20 -13.80 16.58
C ALA A 312 3.50 -12.32 16.93
N PHE A 313 2.52 -11.42 16.74
CA PHE A 313 2.65 -9.96 16.94
C PHE A 313 1.74 -9.42 18.05
N ASN A 314 1.24 -10.32 18.91
CA ASN A 314 0.47 -9.97 20.11
C ASN A 314 1.36 -9.77 21.34
#